data_AF-A0A8C0G1X9-F1
#
_entry.id   AF-A0A8C0G1X9-F1
#
_cell.length_a   1.000
_cell.length_b   1.000
_cell.length_c   1.000
_cell.angle_alpha   90.00
_cell.angle_beta   90.00
_cell.angle_gamma   90.00
#
_symmetry.space_group_name_H-M   'P 1'
#
loop_
_entity.id
_entity.type
_entity.pdbx_description
1 polymer ?
#
loop_
_entity_poly.entity_id
_entity_poly.type
_entity_poly.pdbx_seq_one_letter_code
_entity_poly.pdbx_strand_id
1 'polypeptide(L)'
;MAGSGKGRGRAAFTFNIEAIGFAKGETLPEVAFKPPPLFPPTDFKPVPLKMGEEEDYMLALKQEFRASMKKMPYFMQKEDENQGLFCINIIFRTAKCICV
;
A
#
# COMPACT_ATOMS: atom_id res chain seq x y z
N MET A 1 -17.89 -60.16 -15.62
CA MET A 1 -18.81 -59.07 -15.26
C MET A 1 -17.98 -57.84 -14.92
N ALA A 2 -17.97 -56.85 -15.81
CA ALA A 2 -17.14 -55.66 -15.74
C ALA A 2 -17.75 -54.63 -14.78
N GLY A 3 -17.04 -54.30 -13.71
CA GLY A 3 -17.31 -53.15 -12.84
C GLY A 3 -16.26 -52.07 -13.06
N SER A 4 -16.16 -51.56 -14.29
CA SER A 4 -15.23 -50.50 -14.65
C SER A 4 -15.73 -49.16 -14.10
N GLY A 5 -15.31 -48.83 -12.88
CA GLY A 5 -15.53 -47.52 -12.26
C GLY A 5 -14.74 -46.45 -13.00
N LYS A 6 -15.25 -46.00 -14.14
CA LYS A 6 -14.60 -44.99 -14.97
C LYS A 6 -15.01 -43.60 -14.47
N GLY A 7 -14.02 -42.92 -13.87
CA GLY A 7 -14.16 -41.67 -13.13
C GLY A 7 -14.89 -40.56 -13.89
N ARG A 8 -15.71 -39.83 -13.13
CA ARG A 8 -16.51 -38.68 -13.54
C ARG A 8 -15.62 -37.52 -13.99
N GLY A 9 -15.73 -37.13 -15.26
CA GLY A 9 -15.92 -35.72 -15.68
C GLY A 9 -14.83 -34.68 -15.41
N ARG A 10 -13.53 -35.02 -15.33
CA ARG A 10 -12.49 -34.00 -15.09
C ARG A 10 -12.17 -33.05 -16.25
N ALA A 11 -12.61 -33.31 -17.50
CA ALA A 11 -12.37 -32.37 -18.60
C ALA A 11 -13.12 -32.76 -19.90
N ALA A 12 -14.22 -32.08 -20.21
CA ALA A 12 -14.70 -31.95 -21.59
C ALA A 12 -14.37 -30.52 -22.04
N PHE A 13 -13.09 -30.24 -22.30
CA PHE A 13 -12.68 -28.95 -22.85
C PHE A 13 -13.12 -28.86 -24.32
N THR A 14 -13.59 -27.68 -24.74
CA THR A 14 -14.04 -27.43 -26.12
C THR A 14 -12.89 -27.28 -27.13
N PHE A 15 -11.64 -27.26 -26.64
CA PHE A 15 -10.42 -27.12 -27.44
C PHE A 15 -9.52 -28.35 -27.31
N ASN A 16 -8.65 -28.57 -28.31
CA ASN A 16 -7.72 -29.70 -28.34
C ASN A 16 -6.60 -29.52 -27.31
N ILE A 17 -6.62 -30.33 -26.24
CA ILE A 17 -5.64 -30.27 -25.14
C ILE A 17 -4.23 -30.72 -25.61
N GLU A 18 -4.17 -31.67 -26.55
CA GLU A 18 -2.92 -32.21 -27.10
C GLU A 18 -2.11 -31.15 -27.87
N ALA A 19 -2.79 -30.16 -28.46
CA ALA A 19 -2.12 -29.05 -29.17
C ALA A 19 -1.45 -28.05 -28.20
N ILE A 20 -1.88 -28.03 -26.93
CA ILE A 20 -1.30 -27.21 -25.86
C ILE A 20 -0.12 -27.95 -25.19
N GLY A 21 0.03 -29.25 -25.45
CA GLY A 21 1.15 -30.05 -24.97
C GLY A 21 0.84 -30.91 -23.75
N PHE A 22 -0.43 -31.14 -23.39
CA PHE A 22 -0.79 -32.19 -22.44
C PHE A 22 -1.29 -33.43 -23.19
N ALA A 23 -0.69 -34.58 -22.94
CA ALA A 23 -1.19 -35.84 -23.47
C ALA A 23 -2.45 -36.32 -22.71
N LYS A 24 -3.26 -37.15 -23.37
CA LYS A 24 -4.46 -37.75 -22.79
C LYS A 24 -4.11 -38.55 -21.52
N GLY A 25 -4.50 -38.01 -20.36
CA GLY A 25 -4.28 -38.64 -19.05
C GLY A 25 -3.10 -38.09 -18.27
N GLU A 26 -2.38 -37.09 -18.79
CA GLU A 26 -1.36 -36.36 -18.03
C GLU A 26 -1.99 -35.46 -16.96
N THR A 27 -1.20 -35.14 -15.93
CA THR A 27 -1.64 -34.33 -14.80
C THR A 27 -1.86 -32.89 -15.24
N LEU A 28 -3.12 -32.54 -15.50
CA LEU A 28 -3.55 -31.17 -15.67
C LEU A 28 -3.23 -30.36 -14.40
N PRO A 29 -2.94 -29.05 -14.52
CA PRO A 29 -2.67 -28.20 -13.38
C PRO A 29 -3.83 -28.26 -12.40
N GLU A 30 -3.49 -28.27 -11.11
CA GLU A 30 -4.48 -28.35 -10.05
C GLU A 30 -5.38 -27.11 -10.05
N VAL A 31 -6.68 -27.33 -9.81
CA VAL A 31 -7.64 -26.23 -9.69
C VAL A 31 -7.35 -25.49 -8.39
N ALA A 32 -6.95 -24.22 -8.49
CA ALA A 32 -6.74 -23.38 -7.32
C ALA A 32 -8.07 -23.14 -6.58
N PHE A 33 -8.20 -23.66 -5.36
CA PHE A 33 -9.41 -23.53 -4.54
C PHE A 33 -9.58 -22.16 -3.87
N LYS A 34 -8.50 -21.38 -3.76
CA LYS A 34 -8.48 -20.08 -3.09
C LYS A 34 -7.70 -19.07 -3.94
N PRO A 35 -8.12 -17.79 -3.94
CA PRO A 35 -7.32 -16.74 -4.58
C PRO A 35 -5.96 -16.63 -3.88
N PRO A 36 -4.89 -16.30 -4.62
CA PRO A 36 -3.59 -16.03 -4.03
C PRO A 36 -3.68 -14.90 -2.98
N PRO A 37 -2.83 -14.92 -1.95
CA PRO A 37 -2.79 -13.84 -0.97
C PRO A 37 -2.35 -12.51 -1.61
N LEU A 38 -2.80 -11.38 -1.05
CA LEU A 38 -2.44 -10.03 -1.54
C LEU A 38 -0.92 -9.77 -1.46
N PHE A 39 -0.25 -10.37 -0.48
CA PHE A 39 1.19 -10.26 -0.27
C PHE A 39 1.81 -11.65 -0.32
N PRO A 40 2.35 -12.08 -1.48
CA PRO A 40 3.08 -13.33 -1.56
C PRO A 40 4.37 -13.25 -0.72
N PRO A 41 4.82 -14.35 -0.12
CA PRO A 41 6.11 -14.38 0.57
C PRO A 41 7.24 -14.15 -0.44
N THR A 42 8.20 -13.30 -0.08
CA THR A 42 9.39 -13.03 -0.88
C THR A 42 10.57 -13.84 -0.35
N ASP A 43 11.37 -14.44 -1.24
CA ASP A 43 12.54 -15.24 -0.86
C ASP A 43 13.65 -14.39 -0.23
N PHE A 44 13.75 -13.12 -0.64
CA PHE A 44 14.77 -12.18 -0.18
C PHE A 44 14.17 -11.03 0.62
N LYS A 45 14.95 -10.56 1.59
CA LYS A 45 14.63 -9.39 2.42
C LYS A 45 15.47 -8.19 1.98
N PRO A 46 14.96 -6.96 2.17
CA PRO A 46 15.74 -5.76 1.86
C PRO A 46 17.00 -5.68 2.70
N VAL A 47 18.02 -5.02 2.15
CA VAL A 47 19.30 -4.80 2.84
C VAL A 47 19.07 -3.97 4.10
N PRO A 48 19.67 -4.34 5.26
CA PRO A 48 19.59 -3.54 6.46
C PRO A 48 20.11 -2.12 6.24
N LEU A 49 19.53 -1.17 6.96
CA LEU A 49 20.03 0.19 6.96
C LEU A 49 21.47 0.20 7.49
N LYS A 50 22.25 1.12 6.93
CA LYS A 50 23.58 1.41 7.44
C LYS A 50 23.43 2.04 8.84
N MET A 51 24.41 1.76 9.70
CA MET A 51 24.42 2.21 11.09
C MET A 51 25.74 2.96 11.32
N GLY A 52 25.66 4.18 11.86
CA GLY A 52 26.82 5.00 12.19
C GLY A 52 26.42 6.41 12.62
N GLU A 53 27.30 7.06 13.38
CA GLU A 53 27.06 8.41 13.94
C GLU A 53 26.83 9.46 12.83
N GLU A 54 27.55 9.33 11.70
CA GLU A 54 27.40 10.23 10.54
C GLU A 54 26.00 10.12 9.91
N GLU A 55 25.46 8.91 9.81
CA GLU A 55 24.15 8.66 9.21
C GLU A 55 23.02 9.11 10.15
N ASP A 56 23.19 8.88 11.45
CA ASP A 56 22.28 9.37 12.48
C ASP A 56 22.25 10.91 12.53
N TYR A 57 23.41 11.56 12.35
CA TYR A 57 23.49 13.01 12.24
C TYR A 57 22.73 13.53 11.02
N MET A 58 22.93 12.92 9.84
CA MET A 58 22.21 13.30 8.63
C MET A 58 20.70 13.06 8.74
N LEU A 59 20.28 12.02 9.46
CA LEU A 59 18.86 11.76 9.76
C LEU A 59 18.26 12.83 10.68
N ALA A 60 18.97 13.23 11.73
CA ALA A 60 18.56 14.32 12.62
C ALA A 60 18.42 15.64 11.84
N LEU A 61 19.45 16.00 11.06
CA LEU A 61 19.41 17.19 10.21
C LEU A 61 18.22 17.17 9.25
N LYS A 62 17.96 16.03 8.59
CA LYS A 62 16.81 15.90 7.67
C LYS A 62 15.48 16.22 8.36
N GLN A 63 15.32 15.84 9.63
CA GLN A 63 14.12 16.14 10.40
C GLN A 63 14.02 17.64 10.73
N GLU A 64 15.12 18.24 11.16
CA GLU A 64 15.20 19.68 11.44
C GLU A 64 14.93 20.53 10.19
N PHE A 65 15.50 20.15 9.05
CA PHE A 65 15.24 20.82 7.77
C PHE A 65 13.76 20.78 7.40
N ARG A 66 13.07 19.64 7.58
CA ARG A 66 11.62 19.55 7.34
C ARG A 66 10.83 20.49 8.26
N ALA A 67 11.21 20.58 9.53
CA ALA A 67 10.56 21.49 10.48
C ALA A 67 10.80 22.96 10.13
N SER A 68 12.04 23.30 9.75
CA SER A 68 12.45 24.66 9.38
C SER A 68 11.80 25.11 8.07
N MET A 69 11.79 24.27 7.03
CA MET A 69 11.20 24.61 5.74
C MET A 69 9.70 24.90 5.83
N LYS A 70 8.95 24.22 6.71
CA LYS A 70 7.53 24.52 6.95
C LYS A 70 7.28 25.88 7.61
N LYS A 71 8.29 26.43 8.31
CA LYS A 71 8.22 27.75 8.95
C LYS A 71 8.74 28.88 8.05
N MET A 72 9.38 28.54 6.94
CA MET A 72 9.90 29.53 6.01
C MET A 72 8.73 30.20 5.26
N PRO A 73 8.89 31.48 4.88
CA PRO A 73 7.86 32.22 4.15
C PRO A 73 7.55 31.64 2.76
N TYR A 74 8.42 30.77 2.24
CA TYR A 74 8.21 30.05 0.98
C TYR A 74 7.19 28.90 1.10
N PHE A 75 6.79 28.52 2.32
CA PHE A 75 5.79 27.47 2.54
C PHE A 75 4.38 28.04 2.36
N MET A 76 3.86 27.94 1.13
CA MET A 76 2.50 28.36 0.81
C MET A 76 1.49 27.39 1.47
N GLN A 77 0.80 27.86 2.50
CA GLN A 77 -0.30 27.13 3.12
C GLN A 77 -1.52 27.20 2.20
N LYS A 78 -2.30 26.10 2.16
CA LYS A 78 -3.60 26.14 1.50
C LYS A 78 -4.52 27.04 2.33
N GLU A 79 -5.29 27.90 1.66
CA GLU A 79 -6.32 28.69 2.32
C GLU A 79 -7.35 27.74 2.93
N ASP A 80 -7.61 27.87 4.23
CA ASP A 80 -8.71 27.15 4.86
C ASP A 80 -10.00 27.93 4.59
N GLU A 81 -10.98 27.27 3.99
CA GLU A 81 -12.29 27.86 3.65
C GLU A 81 -13.08 28.35 4.90
N ASN A 82 -12.53 28.19 6.11
CA ASN A 82 -13.14 28.55 7.39
C ASN A 82 -12.38 29.69 8.15
N GLN A 83 -11.41 30.37 7.54
CA GLN A 83 -10.60 31.42 8.21
C GLN A 83 -11.39 32.65 8.67
N GLY A 84 -12.55 32.93 8.05
CA GLY A 84 -13.39 34.08 8.41
C GLY A 84 -13.96 34.02 9.83
N LEU A 85 -14.38 32.83 10.29
CA LEU A 85 -15.00 32.68 11.62
C LEU A 85 -13.98 32.77 12.76
N PHE A 86 -12.73 32.33 12.51
CA PHE A 86 -11.66 32.36 13.51
C PHE A 86 -11.10 33.77 13.72
N CYS A 87 -10.85 34.53 12.64
CA CYS A 87 -10.38 35.91 12.74
C CYS A 87 -11.38 36.81 13.47
N ILE A 88 -12.68 36.68 13.17
CA ILE A 88 -13.75 37.43 13.85
C ILE A 88 -13.75 37.09 15.36
N ASN A 89 -13.75 35.81 15.72
CA ASN A 89 -13.77 35.41 17.14
C ASN A 89 -12.52 35.83 17.93
N ILE A 90 -11.33 35.80 17.32
CA ILE A 90 -10.09 36.25 17.97
C ILE A 90 -10.14 37.76 18.22
N ILE A 91 -10.52 38.56 17.22
CA ILE A 91 -10.63 40.02 17.33
C ILE A 91 -11.69 40.41 18.38
N PHE A 92 -12.87 39.79 18.37
CA PHE A 92 -13.92 40.07 19.36
C PHE A 92 -13.51 39.63 20.77
N ARG A 93 -12.75 38.55 20.93
CA ARG A 93 -12.30 38.07 22.25
C ARG A 93 -11.17 38.93 22.82
N THR A 94 -10.24 39.41 22.00
CA THR A 94 -9.22 40.37 22.44
C THR A 94 -9.84 41.74 22.75
N ALA A 95 -10.80 42.21 21.95
CA ALA A 95 -11.52 43.47 22.23
C ALA A 95 -12.29 43.41 23.56
N LYS A 96 -12.89 42.26 23.89
CA LYS A 96 -13.62 42.06 25.16
C LYS A 96 -12.70 41.97 26.38
N CYS A 97 -11.47 41.50 26.21
CA CYS A 97 -10.45 41.47 27.28
C CYS A 97 -9.72 42.81 27.47
N ILE A 98 -9.71 43.70 26.47
CA ILE A 98 -9.09 45.03 26.55
C ILE A 98 -10.06 46.08 27.11
N CYS A 99 -11.38 45.88 26.96
CA CYS A 99 -12.42 46.80 27.44
C CYS A 99 -12.90 46.53 28.89
N VAL A 100 -12.16 45.77 29.70
CA VAL A 100 -12.37 45.63 31.16
C VAL A 100 -11.14 46.16 31.87
#